data_AF-X1M8X8-F1
#
_entry.id   AF-X1M8X8-F1
#
_cell.length_a   1.000
_cell.length_b   1.000
_cell.length_c   1.000
_cell.angle_alpha   90.00
_cell.angle_beta   90.00
_cell.angle_gamma   90.00
#
_symmetry.space_group_name_H-M   'P 1'
#
loop_
_entity.id
_entity.type
_entity.pdbx_description
1 polymer ?
#
loop_
_entity_poly.entity_id
_entity_poly.type
_entity_poly.pdbx_seq_one_letter_code
_entity_poly.pdbx_strand_id
1 'polypeptide(L)'
;WQNVYNKPSVKEYVEANFIPILIDVDKQPEIARRYNVTYYPTHYVENPNTNQIDGPFTGAHRLFEFIKKPRKFIQKNSSLQ
;
A
#
# COMPACT_ATOMS: atom_id res chain seq x y z
N TRP A 1 -0.79 -8.09 16.38
CA TRP A 1 -0.88 -7.18 15.22
C TRP A 1 -0.10 -5.87 15.39
N GLN A 2 0.03 -5.33 16.61
CA GLN A 2 0.73 -4.07 16.90
C GLN A 2 2.22 -3.98 16.50
N ASN A 3 2.89 -5.07 16.17
CA ASN A 3 4.36 -5.09 16.10
C ASN A 3 4.95 -5.28 14.70
N VAL A 4 4.14 -5.18 13.63
CA VAL A 4 4.66 -5.42 12.28
C VAL A 4 5.16 -4.14 11.62
N TYR A 5 4.39 -3.06 11.69
CA TYR A 5 4.81 -1.73 11.21
C TYR A 5 5.86 -1.07 12.10
N ASN A 6 5.98 -1.50 13.35
CA ASN A 6 6.99 -0.99 14.29
C ASN A 6 8.37 -1.64 14.11
N LYS A 7 8.52 -2.61 13.19
CA LYS A 7 9.84 -3.19 12.89
C LYS A 7 10.65 -2.16 12.09
N PRO A 8 11.87 -1.78 12.54
CA PRO A 8 12.67 -0.77 11.86
C PRO A 8 12.90 -1.08 10.37
N SER A 9 13.24 -2.34 10.04
CA SER A 9 13.46 -2.77 8.65
C SER A 9 12.22 -2.67 7.76
N VAL A 10 11.03 -2.83 8.34
CA VAL A 10 9.77 -2.65 7.61
C VAL A 10 9.52 -1.18 7.36
N LYS A 11 9.69 -0.35 8.40
CA LYS A 11 9.52 1.09 8.33
C LYS A 11 10.46 1.70 7.27
N GLU A 12 11.74 1.38 7.34
CA GLU A 12 12.76 1.86 6.40
C GLU A 12 12.42 1.47 4.95
N TYR A 13 12.02 0.21 4.71
CA TYR A 13 11.65 -0.23 3.36
C TYR A 13 10.40 0.51 2.84
N VAL A 14 9.38 0.67 3.70
CA VAL A 14 8.14 1.37 3.31
C VAL A 14 8.45 2.83 3.00
N GLU A 15 9.18 3.54 3.86
CA GLU A 15 9.52 4.95 3.68
C GLU A 15 10.41 5.19 2.45
N ALA A 16 11.29 4.24 2.11
CA ALA A 16 12.16 4.36 0.94
C ALA A 16 11.45 4.11 -0.41
N ASN A 17 10.35 3.34 -0.42
CA ASN A 17 9.74 2.84 -1.66
C ASN A 17 8.26 3.22 -1.85
N PHE A 18 7.59 3.69 -0.79
CA PHE A 18 6.16 3.99 -0.77
C PHE A 18 5.90 5.32 -0.07
N ILE A 19 4.76 5.91 -0.40
CA ILE A 19 4.17 7.00 0.39
C ILE A 19 3.08 6.35 1.26
N PRO A 20 3.32 6.12 2.56
CA PRO A 20 2.32 5.51 3.43
C PRO A 20 1.16 6.49 3.68
N ILE A 21 -0.07 6.05 3.42
CA ILE A 21 -1.29 6.80 3.72
C ILE A 21 -2.12 5.97 4.69
N LEU A 22 -2.38 6.55 5.87
CA LEU A 22 -3.28 5.95 6.85
C LEU A 22 -4.66 6.59 6.72
N ILE A 23 -5.69 5.75 6.55
CA ILE A 23 -7.08 6.19 6.43
C ILE A 23 -7.87 5.56 7.56
N ASP A 24 -8.47 6.40 8.40
CA ASP A 24 -9.52 5.99 9.34
C ASP A 24 -10.83 5.87 8.53
N VAL A 25 -11.12 4.66 8.04
CA VAL A 25 -12.26 4.40 7.17
C VAL A 25 -13.59 4.35 7.91
N ASP A 26 -13.58 4.17 9.23
CA ASP A 26 -14.81 4.23 10.04
C ASP A 26 -15.37 5.66 10.04
N LYS A 27 -14.52 6.67 9.83
CA LYS A 27 -14.91 8.07 9.62
C LYS A 27 -15.13 8.46 8.15
N GLN A 28 -14.86 7.56 7.21
CA GLN A 28 -14.92 7.79 5.76
C GLN A 28 -15.70 6.66 5.07
N PRO A 29 -17.02 6.56 5.29
CA PRO A 29 -17.85 5.47 4.78
C PRO A 29 -17.87 5.39 3.25
N GLU A 30 -17.65 6.51 2.56
CA GLU A 30 -17.50 6.56 1.11
C GLU A 30 -16.27 5.82 0.61
N ILE A 31 -15.15 5.90 1.34
CA ILE A 31 -13.92 5.15 1.03
C ILE A 31 -14.12 3.68 1.37
N ALA A 32 -14.70 3.36 2.54
CA ALA A 32 -15.00 1.99 2.93
C ALA A 32 -15.85 1.28 1.87
N ARG A 33 -16.89 1.96 1.37
CA ARG A 33 -17.75 1.44 0.29
C ARG A 33 -17.04 1.37 -1.05
N ARG A 34 -16.28 2.40 -1.46
CA ARG A 34 -15.56 2.43 -2.75
C ARG A 34 -14.58 1.28 -2.87
N TYR A 35 -13.88 0.96 -1.79
CA TYR A 35 -12.86 -0.10 -1.77
C TYR A 35 -13.40 -1.45 -1.23
N ASN A 36 -14.68 -1.51 -0.83
CA ASN A 36 -15.30 -2.69 -0.22
C ASN A 36 -14.49 -3.23 0.99
N VAL A 37 -14.14 -2.34 1.92
CA VAL A 37 -13.38 -2.70 3.12
C VAL A 37 -14.29 -3.42 4.11
N THR A 38 -14.02 -4.70 4.37
CA THR A 38 -14.81 -5.54 5.29
C THR A 38 -14.00 -6.12 6.45
N TYR A 39 -12.70 -5.83 6.52
CA TYR A 39 -11.77 -6.36 7.51
C TYR A 39 -10.64 -5.37 7.82
N TYR A 40 -10.08 -5.45 9.02
CA TYR A 40 -8.97 -4.60 9.46
C TYR A 40 -7.76 -5.39 9.98
N PRO A 41 -6.52 -4.94 9.67
CA PRO A 41 -6.20 -3.87 8.72
C PRO A 41 -6.35 -4.36 7.27
N THR A 42 -6.69 -3.45 6.34
CA THR A 42 -6.69 -3.71 4.90
C THR A 42 -5.77 -2.71 4.21
N HIS A 43 -4.96 -3.19 3.27
CA HIS A 43 -3.99 -2.37 2.55
C HIS A 43 -4.23 -2.46 1.04
N TYR A 44 -3.99 -1.34 0.35
CA TYR A 44 -3.91 -1.23 -1.10
C TYR A 44 -2.60 -0.55 -1.45
N VAL A 45 -2.07 -0.86 -2.62
CA VAL A 45 -0.91 -0.16 -3.19
C VAL A 45 -1.31 0.36 -4.56
N GLU A 46 -1.20 1.66 -4.74
CA GLU A 46 -1.53 2.33 -5.99
C GLU A 46 -0.26 2.81 -6.68
N ASN A 47 -0.20 2.60 -8.00
CA ASN A 47 0.79 3.23 -8.86
C ASN A 47 0.14 4.40 -9.59
N PRO A 48 0.44 5.66 -9.21
CA PRO A 48 -0.22 6.83 -9.77
C PRO A 48 0.12 7.07 -11.25
N ASN A 49 1.20 6.47 -11.77
CA ASN A 49 1.59 6.62 -13.17
C ASN A 49 0.82 5.68 -14.11
N THR A 50 0.26 4.59 -13.57
CA THR A 50 -0.41 3.55 -14.37
C THR A 50 -1.88 3.34 -13.98
N ASN A 51 -2.37 4.03 -12.95
CA ASN A 51 -3.67 3.80 -12.30
C ASN A 51 -3.87 2.35 -11.85
N GLN A 52 -2.78 1.59 -11.65
CA GLN A 52 -2.85 0.22 -11.16
C GLN A 52 -3.06 0.24 -9.65
N ILE A 53 -4.00 -0.57 -9.16
CA ILE A 53 -4.25 -0.78 -7.73
C ILE A 53 -4.08 -2.27 -7.43
N ASP A 54 -3.13 -2.59 -6.56
CA ASP A 54 -2.93 -3.94 -6.04
C ASP A 54 -3.58 -4.08 -4.65
N GLY A 55 -4.30 -5.19 -4.41
CA GLY A 55 -5.01 -5.48 -3.15
C GLY A 55 -6.41 -6.05 -3.38
N PRO A 56 -7.25 -6.18 -2.32
CA PRO A 56 -6.94 -5.89 -0.93
C PRO A 56 -5.96 -6.88 -0.31
N PHE A 57 -5.01 -6.36 0.47
CA PHE A 57 -4.18 -7.16 1.37
C PHE A 57 -4.74 -7.09 2.79
N THR A 58 -5.57 -8.06 3.13
CA THR A 58 -6.15 -8.19 4.46
C THR A 58 -5.12 -8.74 5.46
N GLY A 59 -4.96 -8.04 6.57
CA GLY A 59 -3.94 -8.33 7.59
C GLY A 59 -2.54 -7.93 7.14
N ALA A 60 -1.60 -7.94 8.09
CA ALA A 60 -0.22 -7.55 7.84
C ALA A 60 0.52 -8.53 6.90
N HIS A 61 0.39 -9.85 7.10
CA HIS A 61 1.22 -10.86 6.42
C HIS A 61 1.15 -10.77 4.88
N ARG A 62 -0.03 -10.58 4.29
CA ARG A 62 -0.20 -10.49 2.84
C ARG A 62 0.48 -9.27 2.24
N LEU A 63 0.50 -8.14 2.95
CA LEU A 63 1.27 -6.98 2.52
C LEU A 63 2.77 -7.29 2.52
N PHE A 64 3.28 -8.02 3.53
CA PHE A 64 4.70 -8.37 3.59
C PHE A 64 5.15 -9.24 2.42
N GLU A 65 4.32 -10.21 2.05
CA GLU A 65 4.59 -11.05 0.87
C GLU A 65 4.53 -10.23 -0.43
N PHE A 66 3.66 -9.22 -0.50
CA PHE A 66 3.64 -8.31 -1.63
C PHE A 66 4.90 -7.42 -1.68
N ILE A 67 5.31 -6.82 -0.56
CA ILE A 67 6.44 -5.89 -0.55
C ILE A 67 7.80 -6.55 -0.78
N LYS A 68 7.96 -7.81 -0.37
CA LYS A 68 9.19 -8.58 -0.59
C LYS A 68 9.40 -8.95 -2.06
N LYS A 69 8.36 -8.88 -2.90
CA LYS A 69 8.52 -9.21 -4.32
C LYS A 69 9.41 -8.15 -4.98
N PRO A 70 10.47 -8.57 -5.71
CA PRO A 70 11.27 -7.64 -6.48
C PRO A 70 10.36 -6.95 -7.51
N ARG A 71 10.24 -5.63 -7.41
CA ARG A 71 9.44 -4.82 -8.33
C ARG A 71 10.36 -4.05 -9.25
N LYS A 72 10.21 -4.26 -10.56
CA LYS A 72 10.74 -3.33 -11.57
C LYS A 72 9.79 -2.14 -11.62
N PHE A 73 10.04 -1.12 -10.80
CA PHE A 73 9.43 0.17 -11.03
C PHE A 73 10.04 0.73 -12.31
N ILE A 74 9.31 0.61 -13.43
CA ILE A 74 9.71 1.27 -14.66
C ILE A 74 9.43 2.76 -14.45
N GLN A 75 10.46 3.52 -14.07
CA GLN A 75 10.45 4.96 -14.28
C GLN A 75 10.41 5.17 -15.80
N LYS A 76 9.22 5.42 -16.33
CA LYS A 76 9.13 6.14 -17.61
C LYS A 76 9.52 7.57 -17.29
N ASN A 77 10.82 7.86 -17.39
CA ASN A 77 11.29 9.22 -17.47
C ASN A 77 10.54 9.90 -18.62
N SER A 78 9.83 10.97 -18.29
CA SER A 78 9.30 11.94 -19.23
C SER A 78 10.46 12.52 -20.02
N SER A 79 10.79 11.90 -21.14
CA SER A 79 11.42 12.61 -22.26
C SER A 79 10.32 13.50 -22.85
N LEU A 80 10.25 14.73 -22.37
CA LEU A 80 9.75 15.85 -23.16
C LEU A 80 10.66 15.92 -24.41
N GLN A 81 10.11 15.52 -25.56
CA GLN A 81 10.53 16.03 -26.86
C GLN A 81 9.64 17.21 -27.20
#